data_AF-A0A954QK87-F1
#
_entry.id   AF-A0A954QK87-F1
#
_cell.length_a   1.000
_cell.length_b   1.000
_cell.length_c   1.000
_cell.angle_alpha   90.00
_cell.angle_beta   90.00
_cell.angle_gamma   90.00
#
_symmetry.space_group_name_H-M   'P 1'
#
loop_
_entity.id
_entity.type
_entity.pdbx_description
1 polymer ?
#
loop_
_entity_poly.entity_id
_entity_poly.type
_entity_poly.pdbx_seq_one_letter_code
_entity_poly.pdbx_strand_id
1 'polypeptide(L)'
;MAIRVAINGFGRIGRLTFRNLVARGSEFEVVGINDLTNNKTLATLLKYDSTHRRFDGTVDSDDQNLIVNGKPIRVFEERNPASLPW
;
A
#
# COMPACT_ATOMS: atom_id res chain seq x y z
N MET A 1 -19.45 3.92 7.35
CA MET A 1 -18.83 3.95 6.01
C MET A 1 -17.35 4.21 6.22
N ALA A 2 -16.46 3.39 5.66
CA ALA A 2 -15.03 3.55 5.88
C ALA A 2 -14.49 4.77 5.13
N ILE A 3 -13.51 5.47 5.71
CA ILE A 3 -12.81 6.58 5.06
C ILE A 3 -11.87 6.00 4.02
N ARG A 4 -12.07 6.38 2.75
CA ARG A 4 -11.22 5.97 1.63
C ARG A 4 -9.94 6.80 1.63
N VAL A 5 -8.79 6.14 1.60
CA VAL A 5 -7.47 6.77 1.67
C VAL A 5 -6.61 6.29 0.51
N ALA A 6 -5.92 7.21 -0.15
CA ALA A 6 -4.82 6.91 -1.06
C ALA A 6 -3.48 7.32 -0.44
N ILE A 7 -2.41 6.59 -0.74
CA ILE A 7 -1.07 6.87 -0.23
C ILE A 7 -0.16 7.25 -1.39
N ASN A 8 0.29 8.50 -1.42
CA ASN A 8 1.26 8.97 -2.41
C ASN A 8 2.67 8.98 -1.81
N GLY A 9 3.50 8.03 -2.25
CA GLY A 9 4.82 7.71 -1.69
C GLY A 9 4.76 6.52 -0.72
N PHE A 10 5.21 5.35 -1.17
CA PHE A 10 5.21 4.09 -0.41
C PHE A 10 6.58 3.77 0.22
N GLY A 11 7.25 4.84 0.68
CA GLY A 11 8.45 4.77 1.50
C GLY A 11 8.17 4.29 2.93
N ARG A 12 9.12 4.53 3.84
CA ARG A 12 9.02 4.03 5.24
C ARG A 12 7.73 4.46 5.93
N ILE A 13 7.40 5.75 5.90
CA ILE A 13 6.17 6.28 6.53
C ILE A 13 4.92 5.77 5.80
N GLY A 14 4.90 5.80 4.47
CA GLY A 14 3.77 5.29 3.69
C GLY A 14 3.42 3.83 4.03
N ARG A 15 4.44 2.97 4.15
CA ARG A 15 4.23 1.56 4.55
C ARG A 15 3.75 1.43 5.98
N LEU A 16 4.29 2.18 6.93
CA LEU A 16 3.83 2.13 8.32
C LEU A 16 2.40 2.66 8.48
N THR A 17 2.05 3.73 7.78
CA THR A 17 0.68 4.24 7.69
C THR A 17 -0.24 3.17 7.13
N PHE A 18 0.14 2.54 6.01
CA PHE A 18 -0.63 1.44 5.42
C PHE A 18 -0.88 0.31 6.42
N ARG A 19 0.14 -0.16 7.15
CA ARG A 19 -0.01 -1.21 8.16
C ARG A 19 -1.06 -0.84 9.22
N ASN A 20 -1.02 0.40 9.71
CA ASN A 20 -1.98 0.89 10.70
C ASN A 20 -3.40 1.04 10.13
N LEU A 21 -3.54 1.50 8.88
CA LEU A 21 -4.86 1.62 8.22
C LEU A 21 -5.49 0.25 8.00
N VAL A 22 -4.71 -0.76 7.58
CA VAL A 22 -5.22 -2.14 7.41
C VAL A 22 -5.68 -2.74 8.75
N ALA A 23 -4.93 -2.51 9.83
CA ALA A 23 -5.34 -2.94 11.16
C ALA A 23 -6.65 -2.29 11.63
N ARG A 24 -6.98 -1.10 11.10
CA ARG A 24 -8.21 -0.34 11.37
C ARG A 24 -9.21 -0.45 10.21
N GLY A 25 -9.26 -1.60 9.53
CA GLY A 25 -10.07 -1.81 8.33
C GLY A 25 -11.58 -1.60 8.47
N SER A 26 -12.12 -1.48 9.69
CA SER A 26 -13.51 -1.07 9.94
C SER A 26 -13.72 0.45 9.79
N GLU A 27 -12.66 1.25 9.95
CA GLU A 27 -12.66 2.70 9.89
C GLU A 27 -12.09 3.23 8.56
N PHE A 28 -11.09 2.53 7.99
CA PHE A 28 -10.36 2.97 6.80
C PHE A 28 -10.29 1.92 5.71
N GLU A 29 -10.25 2.39 4.47
CA GLU A 29 -10.01 1.58 3.29
C GLU A 29 -8.90 2.23 2.46
N VAL A 30 -7.79 1.52 2.24
CA VAL A 30 -6.75 1.97 1.31
C VAL A 30 -7.16 1.59 -0.10
N VAL A 31 -7.45 2.59 -0.93
CA VAL A 31 -8.02 2.40 -2.28
C VAL A 31 -6.99 2.55 -3.39
N GLY A 32 -5.81 3.10 -3.08
CA GLY A 32 -4.74 3.27 -4.05
C GLY A 32 -3.41 3.65 -3.40
N ILE A 33 -2.33 3.27 -4.07
CA ILE A 33 -0.96 3.61 -3.70
C ILE A 33 -0.26 4.18 -4.93
N ASN A 34 0.54 5.22 -4.78
CA ASN A 34 1.43 5.70 -5.83
C ASN A 34 2.89 5.64 -5.34
N ASP A 35 3.78 5.03 -6.12
CA ASP A 35 5.22 5.03 -5.89
C ASP A 35 5.96 4.79 -7.21
N LEU A 36 7.22 5.22 -7.31
CA LEU A 36 8.03 5.11 -8.53
C LEU A 36 8.81 3.77 -8.61
N THR A 37 8.36 2.77 -7.86
CA THR A 37 9.03 1.48 -7.70
C THR A 37 8.07 0.36 -8.08
N ASN A 38 8.59 -0.72 -8.67
CA ASN A 38 7.76 -1.87 -9.05
C ASN A 38 7.06 -2.56 -7.85
N ASN A 39 5.90 -3.16 -8.13
CA ASN A 39 5.04 -3.78 -7.13
C ASN A 39 5.71 -4.91 -6.36
N LYS A 40 6.57 -5.71 -7.00
CA LYS A 40 7.28 -6.83 -6.35
C LYS A 40 8.21 -6.33 -5.25
N THR A 41 8.93 -5.23 -5.51
CA THR A 41 9.78 -4.57 -4.51
C THR A 41 8.92 -3.97 -3.39
N LEU A 42 7.84 -3.26 -3.72
CA LEU A 42 6.94 -2.67 -2.73
C LEU A 42 6.31 -3.73 -1.82
N ALA A 43 5.84 -4.85 -2.38
CA ALA A 43 5.32 -6.00 -1.64
C ALA A 43 6.37 -6.57 -0.68
N THR A 44 7.61 -6.75 -1.15
CA THR A 44 8.71 -7.24 -0.31
C THR A 44 8.99 -6.29 0.85
N LEU A 45 9.05 -4.98 0.59
CA LEU A 45 9.30 -3.95 1.59
C LEU A 45 8.13 -3.74 2.56
N LEU A 46 6.90 -4.03 2.13
CA LEU A 46 5.74 -4.05 3.01
C LEU A 46 5.75 -5.30 3.89
N LYS A 47 6.04 -6.47 3.32
CA LYS A 47 6.07 -7.76 4.01
C LYS A 47 7.19 -7.85 5.04
N TYR A 48 8.35 -7.28 4.74
CA TYR A 48 9.54 -7.36 5.58
C TYR A 48 10.06 -5.96 5.93
N ASP A 49 10.03 -5.64 7.23
CA ASP A 49 10.64 -4.43 7.77
C ASP A 49 11.66 -4.82 8.85
N SER A 50 12.86 -4.26 8.81
CA SER A 50 13.93 -4.61 9.77
C SER A 50 13.64 -4.15 11.19
N THR A 51 12.91 -3.03 11.34
CA THR A 51 12.58 -2.42 12.63
C THR A 51 11.26 -2.97 13.16
N HIS A 52 10.22 -2.98 12.31
CA HIS A 52 8.86 -3.34 12.68
C HIS A 52 8.49 -4.79 12.32
N ARG A 53 9.47 -5.59 11.92
CA ARG A 53 9.34 -7.01 11.58
C ARG A 53 8.32 -7.26 10.45
N ARG A 54 7.91 -8.52 10.33
CA ARG A 54 6.99 -8.98 9.29
C ARG A 54 5.64 -8.30 9.41
N PHE A 55 5.01 -8.03 8.27
CA PHE A 55 3.61 -7.65 8.22
C PHE A 55 2.74 -8.77 8.78
N ASP A 56 1.73 -8.40 9.59
CA ASP A 56 0.75 -9.35 10.12
C ASP A 56 -0.36 -9.58 9.09
N GLY A 57 -0.12 -10.54 8.19
CA GLY A 57 -1.04 -10.87 7.11
C GLY A 57 -0.32 -11.38 5.86
N THR A 58 -1.07 -11.51 4.77
CA THR A 58 -0.52 -11.91 3.47
C THR A 58 -0.23 -10.69 2.63
N VAL A 59 0.90 -10.72 1.94
CA VAL A 59 1.32 -9.69 0.99
C VAL A 59 1.89 -10.40 -0.23
N ASP A 60 1.32 -10.08 -1.38
CA ASP A 60 1.76 -10.47 -2.72
C ASP A 60 1.62 -9.27 -3.67
N SER A 61 1.96 -9.45 -4.94
CA SER A 61 1.82 -8.43 -5.99
C SER A 61 1.53 -9.05 -7.34
N ASP A 62 0.80 -8.33 -8.17
CA ASP A 62 0.73 -8.56 -9.61
C ASP A 62 1.27 -7.33 -10.37
N ASP A 63 1.11 -7.29 -11.69
CA ASP A 63 1.62 -6.21 -12.54
C ASP A 63 1.02 -4.83 -12.22
N GLN A 64 -0.14 -4.78 -11.54
CA GLN A 64 -0.90 -3.55 -11.32
C GLN A 64 -1.24 -3.28 -9.85
N ASN A 65 -1.11 -4.27 -8.97
CA ASN A 65 -1.62 -4.20 -7.61
C ASN A 65 -0.63 -4.76 -6.58
N LEU A 66 -0.77 -4.27 -5.35
CA LEU A 66 -0.42 -5.04 -4.16
C LEU A 66 -1.62 -5.85 -3.72
N ILE A 67 -1.43 -7.14 -3.44
CA ILE A 67 -2.48 -8.03 -2.96
C ILE A 67 -2.23 -8.23 -1.46
N VAL A 68 -3.05 -7.58 -0.62
CA VAL A 68 -2.90 -7.62 0.84
C VAL A 68 -4.12 -8.28 1.46
N ASN A 69 -3.91 -9.34 2.22
CA ASN A 69 -5.00 -10.14 2.81
C ASN A 69 -6.04 -10.58 1.76
N GLY A 70 -5.57 -10.94 0.57
CA GLY A 70 -6.41 -11.33 -0.58
C GLY A 70 -7.11 -10.17 -1.30
N LYS A 71 -6.94 -8.92 -0.85
CA LYS A 71 -7.54 -7.74 -1.48
C LYS A 71 -6.55 -7.05 -2.42
N PRO A 72 -6.87 -6.87 -3.71
CA PRO A 72 -6.04 -6.11 -4.62
C PRO A 72 -6.17 -4.61 -4.33
N ILE A 73 -5.03 -3.92 -4.29
CA ILE A 73 -4.93 -2.47 -4.09
C ILE A 73 -4.11 -1.92 -5.24
N ARG A 74 -4.73 -1.01 -6.02
CA ARG A 74 -4.11 -0.44 -7.22
C ARG A 74 -2.85 0.32 -6.86
N VAL A 75 -1.76 0.03 -7.59
CA VAL A 75 -0.52 0.81 -7.54
C VAL A 75 -0.38 1.62 -8.82
N PHE A 76 0.02 2.87 -8.66
CA PHE A 76 0.36 3.79 -9.74
C PHE A 76 1.84 4.14 -9.68
N GLU A 77 2.40 4.49 -10.84
CA GLU A 77 3.79 4.93 -11.00
C GLU A 77 3.84 6.32 -11.65
N GLU A 78 3.16 7.28 -11.04
CA GLU A 78 3.02 8.65 -11.57
C GLU A 78 3.85 9.66 -10.75
N ARG A 79 4.62 10.49 -11.46
CA ARG A 79 5.47 11.52 -10.85
C ARG A 79 4.71 12.77 -10.47
N ASN A 80 3.70 13.16 -11.27
CA ASN A 80 2.87 14.32 -11.02
C ASN A 80 1.60 13.92 -10.24
N PRO A 81 1.46 14.29 -8.96
CA PRO A 81 0.31 13.89 -8.15
C PRO A 81 -1.05 14.36 -8.69
N ALA A 82 -1.07 15.40 -9.53
CA ALA A 82 -2.29 15.92 -10.15
C ALA A 82 -2.82 15.03 -11.29
N SER A 83 -1.99 14.15 -11.86
CA SER A 83 -2.38 13.23 -12.92
C SER A 83 -3.05 11.94 -12.39
N LEU A 84 -3.04 11.73 -11.06
CA LEU A 84 -3.55 10.52 -10.44
C LEU A 84 -5.10 10.56 -10.33
N PRO A 85 -5.80 9.47 -10.67
CA PRO A 85 -7.26 9.40 -10.63
C PRO A 85 -7.77 9.07 -9.23
N TRP A 86 -7.55 9.98 -8.27
CA TRP A 86 -7.92 9.78 -6.86
C TRP A 86 -9.40 9.48 -6.62
#